data_AF-A0A7S3P8K1-F1
#
_entry.id   AF-A0A7S3P8K1-F1
#
_cell.length_a   1.000
_cell.length_b   1.000
_cell.length_c   1.000
_cell.angle_alpha   90.00
_cell.angle_beta   90.00
_cell.angle_gamma   90.00
#
_symmetry.space_group_name_H-M   'P 1'
#
loop_
_entity.id
_entity.type
_entity.pdbx_description
1 polymer ?
#
loop_
_entity_poly.entity_id
_entity_poly.type
_entity_poly.pdbx_seq_one_letter_code
_entity_poly.pdbx_strand_id
1 'polypeptide(L)'
;MYWHQPVELQSPFRDDYYWNGRALGMTTESATGTVDAFCPGWVSLLNCHANSANIIKPKAVYDDGNNLKDYPGTQSPYGVEAAKIARPIPAGGELFSFYKDEWLMGQVAPSDYDGVVSLLHQVGRVVQDATVPYLYVAQNVTKIVQARQTVVEKLPTALQSCLTTATETTDDNINSFSSAHIREVSWLQEHGRCIDHTVSQRSTVGGMGAFAKHNLQKGQIITTSPLHHFTDSDALNMYNITKHAKKFPVPQSADEEDEDEEAGFHYQRHVDKVIHHQLALNYCFGNDQTSLLLCPYGVGVNYINHSPEFNVKIRWAEGFDGHDSDVVKTATLDELEDIRSPTLAFDYVATRDIEAGEELFIDYGTGWRQAWLQHQTGADAAKRSEHYASAHRWNEQFATALIRTDDEQVLDPYPDHIEVRCHYNAVSYNAAALGPEPPTDMFEWRSDDYGYPCTIVDRFNEKGAWMYTLDVEMWPEAKYNNVLPPVKEVRRVLRTDIPREALRFFDVPGTSDLNTMGTFRHFIELPDDMLPDQWKDMADDEEEEDDEDGEDEDAEVEDED
;
A
#
# COMPACT_ATOMS: atom_id res chain seq x y z
N MET A 1 -3.37 5.18 -1.48
CA MET A 1 -3.00 4.88 -2.88
C MET A 1 -2.52 6.17 -3.52
N TYR A 2 -1.57 6.85 -2.88
CA TYR A 2 -1.10 8.17 -3.28
C TYR A 2 0.38 8.12 -3.59
N TRP A 3 0.74 7.23 -4.49
CA TRP A 3 1.94 7.48 -5.25
C TRP A 3 1.64 8.75 -6.07
N HIS A 4 2.50 9.74 -5.98
CA HIS A 4 2.80 10.64 -7.10
C HIS A 4 1.94 11.88 -7.32
N GLN A 5 0.75 11.97 -6.75
CA GLN A 5 -0.07 13.17 -6.85
C GLN A 5 0.64 14.42 -6.24
N PRO A 6 0.70 15.55 -6.96
CA PRO A 6 1.05 16.86 -6.40
C PRO A 6 0.28 17.14 -5.11
N VAL A 7 0.87 17.87 -4.15
CA VAL A 7 0.21 18.25 -2.88
C VAL A 7 -1.12 19.00 -3.10
N GLU A 8 -1.30 19.54 -4.31
CA GLU A 8 -2.43 20.35 -4.76
C GLU A 8 -3.63 19.51 -5.23
N LEU A 9 -3.42 18.26 -5.68
CA LEU A 9 -4.53 17.38 -6.03
C LEU A 9 -5.17 16.81 -4.76
N GLN A 10 -6.47 17.08 -4.58
CA GLN A 10 -7.21 16.56 -3.45
C GLN A 10 -7.37 15.06 -3.61
N SER A 11 -6.76 14.33 -2.69
CA SER A 11 -6.98 12.91 -2.55
C SER A 11 -8.48 12.66 -2.30
N PRO A 12 -9.19 11.83 -3.10
CA PRO A 12 -10.59 11.48 -2.83
C PRO A 12 -10.77 10.74 -1.50
N PHE A 13 -9.67 10.31 -0.88
CA PHE A 13 -9.62 9.67 0.44
C PHE A 13 -9.08 10.56 1.57
N ARG A 14 -8.70 11.82 1.29
CA ARG A 14 -7.78 12.63 2.13
C ARG A 14 -8.25 12.80 3.57
N ASP A 15 -9.56 12.82 3.75
CA ASP A 15 -10.18 13.10 5.05
C ASP A 15 -10.71 11.83 5.74
N ASP A 16 -10.96 10.75 4.98
CA ASP A 16 -11.72 9.59 5.47
C ASP A 16 -10.92 8.27 5.49
N TYR A 17 -9.90 8.12 4.63
CA TYR A 17 -9.10 6.89 4.57
C TYR A 17 -7.60 7.15 4.46
N TYR A 18 -6.87 6.81 5.52
CA TYR A 18 -5.41 6.76 5.49
C TYR A 18 -4.95 5.32 5.22
N TRP A 19 -4.31 5.11 4.07
CA TRP A 19 -3.60 3.87 3.76
C TRP A 19 -2.13 4.05 4.08
N ASN A 20 -1.52 3.02 4.67
CA ASN A 20 -0.11 3.04 5.01
C ASN A 20 0.47 1.70 4.57
N GLY A 21 1.26 1.71 3.50
CA GLY A 21 1.88 0.49 2.95
C GLY A 21 2.64 -0.29 4.02
N ARG A 22 3.34 0.43 4.90
CA ARG A 22 4.04 -0.14 6.07
C ARG A 22 3.09 -0.89 7.02
N ALA A 23 1.89 -0.37 7.27
CA ALA A 23 0.84 -1.01 8.09
C ALA A 23 0.14 -2.19 7.39
N LEU A 24 0.34 -2.35 6.08
CA LEU A 24 -0.11 -3.50 5.29
C LEU A 24 0.96 -4.59 5.15
N GLY A 25 2.22 -4.29 5.51
CA GLY A 25 3.36 -5.21 5.33
C GLY A 25 4.13 -4.98 4.03
N MET A 26 3.88 -3.86 3.34
CA MET A 26 4.46 -3.49 2.04
C MET A 26 5.70 -2.62 2.22
N THR A 27 6.73 -3.19 2.83
CA THR A 27 7.77 -2.40 3.51
C THR A 27 9.03 -2.20 2.70
N THR A 28 9.21 -3.04 1.70
CA THR A 28 10.19 -2.88 0.64
C THR A 28 9.92 -1.62 -0.19
N GLU A 29 8.66 -1.22 -0.36
CA GLU A 29 8.30 -0.06 -1.18
C GLU A 29 7.88 1.16 -0.34
N SER A 30 7.30 1.00 0.85
CA SER A 30 6.76 2.12 1.67
C SER A 30 7.81 3.03 2.35
N ALA A 31 9.08 2.71 2.17
CA ALA A 31 10.29 3.50 2.39
C ALA A 31 10.17 5.02 2.54
N THR A 32 9.58 5.68 1.53
CA THR A 32 9.52 7.14 1.42
C THR A 32 8.35 7.74 2.19
N GLY A 33 7.49 6.93 2.80
CA GLY A 33 6.15 7.33 3.21
C GLY A 33 5.27 7.75 2.04
N THR A 34 5.74 7.57 0.80
CA THR A 34 5.03 7.95 -0.43
C THR A 34 4.53 6.76 -1.23
N VAL A 35 4.88 5.52 -0.85
CA VAL A 35 4.33 4.32 -1.49
C VAL A 35 3.20 3.74 -0.64
N ASP A 36 1.99 4.03 -1.09
CA ASP A 36 0.79 3.32 -0.68
C ASP A 36 0.43 2.32 -1.76
N ALA A 37 0.86 1.10 -1.57
CA ALA A 37 0.36 0.04 -2.41
C ALA A 37 -0.98 -0.48 -1.87
N PHE A 38 -1.85 -0.84 -2.80
CA PHE A 38 -3.23 -1.23 -2.54
C PHE A 38 -3.32 -2.75 -2.65
N CYS A 39 -3.69 -3.39 -1.54
CA CYS A 39 -3.90 -4.83 -1.49
C CYS A 39 -5.38 -5.10 -1.17
N PRO A 40 -6.28 -5.00 -2.16
CA PRO A 40 -7.71 -5.20 -1.96
C PRO A 40 -7.99 -6.64 -1.54
N GLY A 41 -8.94 -6.82 -0.62
CA GLY A 41 -9.32 -8.13 -0.15
C GLY A 41 -10.53 -8.08 0.79
N TRP A 42 -10.87 -9.19 1.44
CA TRP A 42 -11.99 -9.23 2.39
C TRP A 42 -11.89 -8.13 3.45
N VAL A 43 -10.67 -7.84 3.89
CA VAL A 43 -10.42 -6.89 4.96
C VAL A 43 -10.62 -5.44 4.56
N SER A 44 -10.62 -5.08 3.27
CA SER A 44 -11.02 -3.72 2.86
C SER A 44 -12.54 -3.49 2.93
N LEU A 45 -13.35 -4.56 3.05
CA LEU A 45 -14.81 -4.48 3.17
C LEU A 45 -15.30 -4.49 4.62
N LEU A 46 -14.42 -4.81 5.59
CA LEU A 46 -14.86 -4.97 6.98
C LEU A 46 -14.97 -3.62 7.67
N ASN A 47 -16.00 -3.46 8.49
CA ASN A 47 -16.11 -2.31 9.36
C ASN A 47 -15.06 -2.36 10.48
N CYS A 48 -14.70 -1.19 11.01
CA CYS A 48 -13.79 -1.06 12.14
C CYS A 48 -14.55 -0.69 13.39
N HIS A 49 -14.43 -1.50 14.44
CA HIS A 49 -14.93 -1.14 15.76
C HIS A 49 -14.05 -1.79 16.82
N ALA A 50 -13.38 -0.97 17.65
CA ALA A 50 -12.35 -1.41 18.59
C ALA A 50 -12.82 -2.55 19.50
N ASN A 51 -14.08 -2.48 19.96
CA ASN A 51 -14.64 -3.48 20.87
C ASN A 51 -15.36 -4.64 20.15
N SER A 52 -15.61 -4.51 18.84
CA SER A 52 -16.33 -5.54 18.07
C SER A 52 -15.43 -6.38 17.17
N ALA A 53 -14.14 -6.03 17.05
CA ALA A 53 -13.17 -6.77 16.24
C ALA A 53 -13.28 -8.29 16.48
N ASN A 54 -13.63 -9.03 15.42
CA ASN A 54 -13.78 -10.48 15.43
C ASN A 54 -12.97 -11.16 14.33
N ILE A 55 -12.28 -10.36 13.50
CA ILE A 55 -11.31 -10.79 12.49
C ILE A 55 -9.94 -10.21 12.83
N ILE A 56 -8.91 -11.06 12.76
CA ILE A 56 -7.51 -10.65 12.80
C ILE A 56 -7.12 -10.23 11.38
N LYS A 57 -6.70 -8.97 11.24
CA LYS A 57 -6.18 -8.42 9.99
C LYS A 57 -5.05 -9.31 9.45
N PRO A 58 -5.16 -9.86 8.22
CA PRO A 58 -4.07 -10.56 7.58
C PRO A 58 -2.96 -9.56 7.23
N LYS A 59 -1.73 -10.05 7.16
CA LYS A 59 -0.61 -9.27 6.61
C LYS A 59 -0.54 -9.55 5.11
N ALA A 60 -0.22 -8.53 4.32
CA ALA A 60 0.20 -8.78 2.95
C ALA A 60 1.52 -9.54 3.01
N VAL A 61 1.63 -10.59 2.20
CA VAL A 61 2.84 -11.40 2.08
C VAL A 61 3.39 -11.20 0.69
N TYR A 62 4.67 -10.86 0.63
CA TYR A 62 5.41 -10.77 -0.63
C TYR A 62 5.61 -12.19 -1.16
N ASP A 63 5.00 -12.51 -2.30
CA ASP A 63 5.19 -13.75 -3.05
C ASP A 63 6.30 -13.53 -4.08
N ASP A 64 7.52 -13.87 -3.68
CA ASP A 64 8.72 -13.92 -4.53
C ASP A 64 8.67 -15.04 -5.59
N GLY A 65 7.56 -15.77 -5.72
CA GLY A 65 7.40 -16.95 -6.55
C GLY A 65 7.88 -16.79 -8.00
N ASN A 66 8.13 -17.93 -8.66
CA ASN A 66 8.63 -18.05 -10.05
C ASN A 66 7.87 -17.23 -11.12
N ASN A 67 6.72 -16.65 -10.79
CA ASN A 67 5.88 -15.86 -11.71
C ASN A 67 6.50 -14.50 -12.09
N LEU A 68 7.42 -13.95 -11.30
CA LEU A 68 8.16 -12.74 -11.68
C LEU A 68 9.09 -12.97 -12.88
N LYS A 69 9.42 -14.22 -13.21
CA LYS A 69 10.36 -14.49 -14.31
C LYS A 69 9.73 -14.21 -15.68
N ASP A 70 8.45 -14.51 -15.83
CA ASP A 70 7.79 -14.44 -17.14
C ASP A 70 7.11 -13.07 -17.34
N TYR A 71 6.57 -12.46 -16.26
CA TYR A 71 5.87 -11.17 -16.34
C TYR A 71 6.09 -10.32 -15.05
N PRO A 72 7.33 -9.87 -14.78
CA PRO A 72 7.62 -9.10 -13.56
C PRO A 72 6.77 -7.83 -13.50
N GLY A 73 6.09 -7.66 -12.37
CA GLY A 73 5.28 -6.48 -12.07
C GLY A 73 3.94 -6.38 -12.79
N THR A 74 3.54 -7.32 -13.67
CA THR A 74 2.20 -7.23 -14.31
C THR A 74 1.08 -7.54 -13.32
N GLN A 75 1.43 -8.21 -12.23
CA GLN A 75 0.57 -8.49 -11.09
C GLN A 75 1.28 -8.02 -9.81
N SER A 76 0.50 -7.76 -8.76
CA SER A 76 1.05 -7.43 -7.45
C SER A 76 1.83 -8.63 -6.92
N PRO A 77 3.06 -8.46 -6.39
CA PRO A 77 3.76 -9.53 -5.69
C PRO A 77 3.10 -9.80 -4.33
N TYR A 78 2.16 -8.97 -3.89
CA TYR A 78 1.52 -9.12 -2.60
C TYR A 78 0.27 -9.96 -2.66
N GLY A 79 0.32 -11.12 -2.01
CA GLY A 79 -0.85 -11.92 -1.68
C GLY A 79 -1.47 -11.50 -0.34
N VAL A 80 -2.79 -11.61 -0.23
CA VAL A 80 -3.49 -11.48 1.04
C VAL A 80 -3.52 -12.84 1.74
N GLU A 81 -2.94 -12.95 2.94
CA GLU A 81 -3.14 -14.13 3.77
C GLU A 81 -4.62 -14.32 4.15
N ALA A 82 -5.01 -15.56 4.45
CA ALA A 82 -6.33 -15.81 5.01
C ALA A 82 -6.50 -15.06 6.33
N ALA A 83 -7.55 -14.22 6.41
CA ALA A 83 -7.94 -13.57 7.65
C ALA A 83 -8.36 -14.63 8.69
N LYS A 84 -7.92 -14.47 9.94
CA LYS A 84 -8.21 -15.42 11.01
C LYS A 84 -9.36 -14.92 11.86
N ILE A 85 -10.30 -15.80 12.18
CA ILE A 85 -11.37 -15.50 13.12
C ILE A 85 -10.77 -15.38 14.52
N ALA A 86 -10.93 -14.22 15.16
CA ALA A 86 -10.43 -13.96 16.52
C ALA A 86 -11.37 -14.54 17.59
N ARG A 87 -12.67 -14.62 17.30
CA ARG A 87 -13.72 -15.11 18.21
C ARG A 87 -14.93 -15.63 17.43
N PRO A 88 -15.76 -16.53 18.01
CA PRO A 88 -16.94 -17.04 17.33
C PRO A 88 -17.86 -15.93 16.81
N ILE A 89 -18.34 -16.09 15.58
CA ILE A 89 -19.22 -15.12 14.91
C ILE A 89 -20.57 -15.81 14.75
N PRO A 90 -21.65 -15.29 15.35
CA PRO A 90 -22.98 -15.88 15.20
C PRO A 90 -23.46 -15.74 13.75
N ALA A 91 -24.40 -16.59 13.35
CA ALA A 91 -25.07 -16.43 12.06
C ALA A 91 -25.72 -15.04 11.98
N GLY A 92 -25.50 -14.35 10.87
CA GLY A 92 -25.94 -12.98 10.69
C GLY A 92 -25.08 -11.91 11.34
N GLY A 93 -24.07 -12.29 12.12
CA GLY A 93 -23.13 -11.38 12.73
C GLY A 93 -22.21 -10.71 11.71
N GLU A 94 -22.07 -9.40 11.86
CA GLU A 94 -21.17 -8.58 11.08
C GLU A 94 -19.69 -8.87 11.40
N LEU A 95 -18.84 -8.70 10.39
CA LEU A 95 -17.40 -8.88 10.50
C LEU A 95 -16.72 -7.55 10.80
N PHE A 96 -15.88 -7.53 11.83
CA PHE A 96 -15.14 -6.35 12.26
C PHE A 96 -13.65 -6.64 12.30
N SER A 97 -12.86 -5.75 11.73
CA SER A 97 -11.40 -5.73 11.84
C SER A 97 -10.96 -4.55 12.71
N PHE A 98 -9.75 -4.62 13.26
CA PHE A 98 -9.13 -3.49 13.94
C PHE A 98 -8.00 -2.94 13.06
N TYR A 99 -8.16 -1.71 12.57
CA TYR A 99 -7.20 -1.07 11.67
C TYR A 99 -6.10 -0.26 12.38
N LYS A 100 -5.88 -0.54 13.67
CA LYS A 100 -5.00 0.18 14.61
C LYS A 100 -5.60 1.50 15.15
N ASP A 101 -4.91 2.06 16.14
CA ASP A 101 -5.32 3.29 16.83
C ASP A 101 -5.30 4.49 15.88
N GLU A 102 -4.38 4.53 14.92
CA GLU A 102 -4.28 5.63 13.95
C GLU A 102 -5.55 5.81 13.13
N TRP A 103 -6.25 4.71 12.83
CA TRP A 103 -7.54 4.74 12.16
C TRP A 103 -8.62 5.46 13.00
N LEU A 104 -8.60 5.25 14.31
CA LEU A 104 -9.58 5.85 15.22
C LEU A 104 -9.24 7.31 15.55
N MET A 105 -7.96 7.69 15.48
CA MET A 105 -7.52 9.06 15.76
C MET A 105 -8.11 10.10 14.81
N GLY A 106 -8.45 9.74 13.57
CA GLY A 106 -9.10 10.64 12.61
C GLY A 106 -10.59 10.89 12.88
N GLN A 107 -11.28 9.94 13.53
CA GLN A 107 -12.75 9.97 13.68
C GLN A 107 -13.24 10.44 15.06
N VAL A 108 -12.37 10.52 16.05
CA VAL A 108 -12.73 11.06 17.38
C VAL A 108 -12.42 12.55 17.39
N ALA A 109 -13.44 13.39 17.21
CA ALA A 109 -13.33 14.81 17.50
C ALA A 109 -12.80 15.00 18.94
N PRO A 110 -11.68 15.71 19.16
CA PRO A 110 -11.02 15.72 20.45
C PRO A 110 -11.76 16.69 21.37
N SER A 111 -12.62 16.17 22.25
CA SER A 111 -12.97 16.90 23.46
C SER A 111 -12.04 16.56 24.64
N ASP A 112 -11.32 15.44 24.59
CA ASP A 112 -10.40 15.06 25.69
C ASP A 112 -9.24 14.11 25.31
N TYR A 113 -8.80 14.12 24.04
CA TYR A 113 -7.66 13.30 23.61
C TYR A 113 -6.38 13.66 24.39
N ASP A 114 -6.15 14.95 24.61
CA ASP A 114 -5.04 15.45 25.42
C ASP A 114 -5.14 14.97 26.88
N GLY A 115 -6.34 14.79 27.42
CA GLY A 115 -6.54 14.24 28.77
C GLY A 115 -6.15 12.77 28.86
N VAL A 116 -6.51 11.95 27.85
CA VAL A 116 -6.13 10.53 27.79
C VAL A 116 -4.62 10.37 27.57
N VAL A 117 -4.04 11.13 26.65
CA VAL A 117 -2.59 11.13 26.41
C VAL A 117 -1.84 11.63 27.65
N SER A 118 -2.34 12.68 28.33
CA SER A 118 -1.78 13.15 29.60
C SER A 118 -1.87 12.10 30.70
N LEU A 119 -2.97 11.36 30.79
CA LEU A 119 -3.14 10.25 31.74
C LEU A 119 -2.16 9.12 31.44
N LEU A 120 -2.00 8.72 30.18
CA LEU A 120 -1.03 7.70 29.77
C LEU A 120 0.41 8.15 30.04
N HIS A 121 0.74 9.43 29.83
CA HIS A 121 2.02 9.99 30.22
C HIS A 121 2.22 10.07 31.74
N GLN A 122 1.16 10.29 32.53
CA GLN A 122 1.23 10.24 33.99
C GLN A 122 1.46 8.80 34.47
N VAL A 123 0.76 7.83 33.89
CA VAL A 123 1.01 6.40 34.13
C VAL A 123 2.44 6.02 33.72
N GLY A 124 2.91 6.47 32.56
CA GLY A 124 4.28 6.28 32.09
C GLY A 124 5.34 6.90 33.00
N ARG A 125 5.07 8.07 33.59
CA ARG A 125 5.95 8.72 34.58
C ARG A 125 5.99 7.97 35.90
N VAL A 126 4.85 7.52 36.41
CA VAL A 126 4.78 6.66 37.61
C VAL A 126 5.54 5.34 37.39
N VAL A 127 5.52 4.83 36.17
CA VAL A 127 6.29 3.66 35.74
C VAL A 127 7.80 3.94 35.66
N GLN A 128 8.21 5.11 35.18
CA GLN A 128 9.62 5.51 35.07
C GLN A 128 10.28 5.83 36.42
N ASP A 129 9.51 6.35 37.39
CA ASP A 129 9.99 6.59 38.76
C ASP A 129 10.12 5.30 39.58
N ALA A 130 9.44 4.23 39.18
CA ALA A 130 9.75 2.89 39.66
C ALA A 130 11.04 2.43 38.97
N THR A 131 11.97 1.81 39.71
CA THR A 131 13.24 1.23 39.23
C THR A 131 13.07 0.02 38.29
N VAL A 132 12.02 0.02 37.48
CA VAL A 132 11.63 -1.04 36.57
C VAL A 132 11.99 -0.58 35.16
N PRO A 133 12.86 -1.30 34.43
CA PRO A 133 13.27 -0.91 33.09
C PRO A 133 12.07 -0.66 32.17
N TYR A 134 12.06 0.45 31.44
CA TYR A 134 10.97 0.85 30.54
C TYR A 134 10.57 -0.25 29.54
N LEU A 135 11.56 -1.00 29.02
CA LEU A 135 11.33 -2.16 28.15
C LEU A 135 10.57 -3.29 28.85
N TYR A 136 10.85 -3.48 30.15
CA TYR A 136 10.15 -4.45 31.00
C TYR A 136 8.70 -4.02 31.20
N VAL A 137 8.39 -2.73 31.35
CA VAL A 137 6.99 -2.31 31.50
C VAL A 137 6.24 -2.31 30.19
N ALA A 138 6.82 -1.87 29.07
CA ALA A 138 6.13 -1.91 27.77
C ALA A 138 5.82 -3.36 27.32
N GLN A 139 6.78 -4.28 27.44
CA GLN A 139 6.57 -5.70 27.16
C GLN A 139 5.67 -6.38 28.20
N ASN A 140 5.61 -5.84 29.41
CA ASN A 140 4.69 -6.32 30.42
C ASN A 140 3.34 -5.62 30.41
N VAL A 141 3.07 -4.48 29.78
CA VAL A 141 1.71 -3.89 29.79
C VAL A 141 0.72 -4.85 29.16
N THR A 142 1.09 -5.52 28.07
CA THR A 142 0.31 -6.61 27.48
C THR A 142 0.26 -7.86 28.39
N LYS A 143 1.38 -8.18 29.09
CA LYS A 143 1.41 -9.24 30.11
C LYS A 143 0.77 -8.85 31.46
N ILE A 144 0.45 -7.59 31.71
CA ILE A 144 -0.15 -6.98 32.91
C ILE A 144 -1.66 -6.94 32.69
N VAL A 145 -2.06 -6.65 31.45
CA VAL A 145 -3.41 -6.91 30.94
C VAL A 145 -3.70 -8.42 30.97
N GLN A 146 -2.72 -9.29 30.65
CA GLN A 146 -2.87 -10.75 30.79
C GLN A 146 -2.66 -11.27 32.23
N ALA A 147 -1.81 -10.66 33.05
CA ALA A 147 -1.63 -10.91 34.49
C ALA A 147 -2.66 -10.11 35.31
N ARG A 148 -3.90 -10.23 34.83
CA ARG A 148 -5.10 -9.44 35.13
C ARG A 148 -5.46 -9.32 36.61
N GLN A 149 -4.92 -10.19 37.46
CA GLN A 149 -5.32 -10.30 38.87
C GLN A 149 -4.31 -9.67 39.82
N THR A 150 -3.01 -9.85 39.59
CA THR A 150 -1.96 -9.42 40.54
C THR A 150 -1.65 -7.93 40.48
N VAL A 151 -1.89 -7.28 39.34
CA VAL A 151 -1.73 -5.82 39.19
C VAL A 151 -2.96 -5.07 39.65
N VAL A 152 -4.16 -5.59 39.33
CA VAL A 152 -5.42 -5.01 39.82
C VAL A 152 -5.41 -4.97 41.35
N GLU A 153 -5.04 -6.07 42.04
CA GLU A 153 -4.94 -6.12 43.51
C GLU A 153 -3.97 -5.11 44.15
N LYS A 154 -2.97 -4.62 43.39
CA LYS A 154 -1.98 -3.63 43.86
C LYS A 154 -2.34 -2.19 43.52
N LEU A 155 -3.36 -1.97 42.69
CA LEU A 155 -3.85 -0.63 42.40
C LEU A 155 -4.66 -0.07 43.58
N PRO A 156 -4.65 1.26 43.81
CA PRO A 156 -5.55 1.89 44.76
C PRO A 156 -7.00 1.47 44.49
N THR A 157 -7.80 1.28 45.55
CA THR A 157 -9.18 0.75 45.46
C THR A 157 -10.09 1.51 44.50
N ALA A 158 -9.86 2.81 44.31
CA ALA A 158 -10.58 3.62 43.33
C ALA A 158 -10.23 3.26 41.87
N LEU A 159 -8.99 2.88 41.59
CA LEU A 159 -8.55 2.41 40.27
C LEU A 159 -8.98 0.96 40.00
N GLN A 160 -9.00 0.13 41.04
CA GLN A 160 -9.60 -1.21 40.97
C GLN A 160 -11.07 -1.12 40.54
N SER A 161 -11.86 -0.26 41.20
CA SER A 161 -13.28 -0.14 40.83
C SER A 161 -13.45 0.45 39.42
N CYS A 162 -12.60 1.39 38.99
CA CYS A 162 -12.62 1.87 37.61
C CYS A 162 -12.30 0.78 36.58
N LEU A 163 -11.27 -0.03 36.83
CA LEU A 163 -10.89 -1.14 35.93
C LEU A 163 -11.94 -2.25 35.90
N THR A 164 -12.48 -2.64 37.06
CA THR A 164 -13.52 -3.66 37.15
C THR A 164 -14.80 -3.18 36.48
N THR A 165 -15.25 -1.94 36.75
CA THR A 165 -16.40 -1.34 36.06
C THR A 165 -16.15 -1.22 34.56
N ALA A 166 -14.95 -0.82 34.12
CA ALA A 166 -14.60 -0.76 32.70
C ALA A 166 -14.58 -2.14 32.04
N THR A 167 -14.18 -3.21 32.76
CA THR A 167 -14.21 -4.58 32.25
C THR A 167 -15.61 -5.19 32.19
N GLU A 168 -16.43 -4.98 33.22
CA GLU A 168 -17.81 -5.46 33.24
C GLU A 168 -18.67 -4.71 32.24
N THR A 169 -18.46 -3.39 32.10
CA THR A 169 -19.08 -2.63 31.02
C THR A 169 -18.54 -3.00 29.65
N THR A 170 -17.29 -3.45 29.47
CA THR A 170 -16.85 -3.92 28.15
C THR A 170 -17.49 -5.24 27.78
N ASP A 171 -17.61 -6.22 28.68
CA ASP A 171 -18.28 -7.49 28.36
C ASP A 171 -19.80 -7.29 28.12
N ASP A 172 -20.47 -6.47 28.94
CA ASP A 172 -21.89 -6.15 28.75
C ASP A 172 -22.14 -5.24 27.55
N ASN A 173 -21.22 -4.30 27.24
CA ASN A 173 -21.30 -3.50 26.03
C ASN A 173 -20.99 -4.34 24.78
N ILE A 174 -20.04 -5.26 24.82
CA ILE A 174 -19.77 -6.18 23.71
C ILE A 174 -21.03 -7.00 23.41
N ASN A 175 -21.73 -7.47 24.44
CA ASN A 175 -22.99 -8.21 24.27
C ASN A 175 -24.14 -7.33 23.79
N SER A 176 -24.30 -6.11 24.31
CA SER A 176 -25.38 -5.20 23.90
C SER A 176 -25.18 -4.67 22.47
N PHE A 177 -23.96 -4.27 22.12
CA PHE A 177 -23.61 -3.87 20.75
C PHE A 177 -23.75 -5.04 19.76
N SER A 178 -23.48 -6.29 20.17
CA SER A 178 -23.60 -7.43 19.26
C SER A 178 -24.98 -7.55 18.61
N SER A 179 -26.06 -7.20 19.33
CA SER A 179 -27.42 -7.35 18.82
C SER A 179 -27.77 -6.38 17.69
N ALA A 180 -27.17 -5.18 17.65
CA ALA A 180 -27.39 -4.22 16.57
C ALA A 180 -26.67 -4.63 15.27
N HIS A 181 -25.65 -5.48 15.39
CA HIS A 181 -24.79 -5.94 14.29
C HIS A 181 -25.06 -7.38 13.86
N ILE A 182 -26.18 -7.95 14.30
CA ILE A 182 -26.65 -9.27 13.87
C ILE A 182 -27.90 -9.06 13.01
N ARG A 183 -27.80 -9.40 11.73
CA ARG A 183 -28.95 -9.44 10.81
C ARG A 183 -29.64 -10.80 10.92
N GLU A 184 -30.96 -10.80 10.82
CA GLU A 184 -31.71 -12.05 10.71
C GLU A 184 -31.29 -12.81 9.44
N VAL A 185 -31.16 -14.14 9.54
CA VAL A 185 -30.71 -14.97 8.41
C VAL A 185 -31.69 -14.88 7.24
N SER A 186 -32.99 -14.78 7.50
CA SER A 186 -34.00 -14.58 6.46
C SER A 186 -33.82 -13.26 5.72
N TRP A 187 -33.47 -12.18 6.44
CA TRP A 187 -33.17 -10.89 5.82
C TRP A 187 -31.96 -11.01 4.89
N LEU A 188 -30.90 -11.70 5.32
CA LEU A 188 -29.71 -11.93 4.50
C LEU A 188 -29.99 -12.82 3.27
N GLN A 189 -30.93 -13.76 3.36
CA GLN A 189 -31.34 -14.57 2.21
C GLN A 189 -32.09 -13.73 1.16
N GLU A 190 -32.82 -12.71 1.61
CA GLU A 190 -33.61 -11.84 0.75
C GLU A 190 -32.80 -10.66 0.17
N HIS A 191 -31.90 -10.08 0.97
CA HIS A 191 -31.19 -8.82 0.63
C HIS A 191 -29.67 -9.00 0.51
N GLY A 192 -29.11 -10.07 1.06
CA GLY A 192 -27.67 -10.28 1.09
C GLY A 192 -27.09 -10.70 -0.25
N ARG A 193 -25.83 -10.35 -0.49
CA ARG A 193 -25.02 -10.84 -1.61
C ARG A 193 -23.99 -11.83 -1.09
N CYS A 194 -23.91 -12.99 -1.74
CA CYS A 194 -22.85 -13.94 -1.42
C CYS A 194 -21.54 -13.47 -2.07
N ILE A 195 -20.49 -13.32 -1.26
CA ILE A 195 -19.14 -12.95 -1.71
C ILE A 195 -18.15 -14.12 -1.59
N ASP A 196 -18.64 -15.32 -1.28
CA ASP A 196 -17.84 -16.55 -1.06
C ASP A 196 -17.87 -17.50 -2.29
N HIS A 197 -18.30 -17.01 -3.45
CA HIS A 197 -18.29 -17.82 -4.67
C HIS A 197 -16.91 -17.91 -5.32
N THR A 198 -15.93 -17.12 -4.87
CA THR A 198 -14.59 -17.04 -5.46
C THR A 198 -13.51 -17.49 -4.48
N VAL A 199 -12.45 -18.09 -5.01
CA VAL A 199 -11.21 -18.39 -4.28
C VAL A 199 -10.01 -18.07 -5.17
N SER A 200 -9.00 -17.41 -4.62
CA SER A 200 -7.76 -17.13 -5.34
C SER A 200 -6.84 -18.35 -5.35
N GLN A 201 -6.39 -18.79 -6.51
CA GLN A 201 -5.42 -19.88 -6.68
C GLN A 201 -4.42 -19.54 -7.80
N ARG A 202 -3.47 -20.43 -8.09
CA ARG A 202 -2.56 -20.24 -9.23
C ARG A 202 -3.34 -20.39 -10.54
N SER A 203 -3.25 -19.36 -11.39
CA SER A 203 -3.95 -19.30 -12.68
C SER A 203 -3.36 -20.27 -13.71
N THR A 204 -4.20 -20.73 -14.63
CA THR A 204 -3.76 -21.47 -15.82
C THR A 204 -3.10 -20.59 -16.89
N VAL A 205 -3.34 -19.27 -16.87
CA VAL A 205 -2.75 -18.30 -17.81
C VAL A 205 -1.55 -17.54 -17.23
N GLY A 206 -1.19 -17.82 -15.97
CA GLY A 206 -0.02 -17.27 -15.29
C GLY A 206 -0.38 -16.42 -14.08
N GLY A 207 0.48 -16.44 -13.06
CA GLY A 207 0.23 -15.67 -11.84
C GLY A 207 -0.90 -16.24 -10.97
N MET A 208 -1.68 -15.36 -10.36
CA MET A 208 -2.87 -15.72 -9.56
C MET A 208 -4.15 -15.56 -10.39
N GLY A 209 -5.16 -16.39 -10.11
CA GLY A 209 -6.45 -16.42 -10.77
C GLY A 209 -7.59 -16.60 -9.77
N ALA A 210 -8.79 -16.15 -10.12
CA ALA A 210 -10.02 -16.37 -9.37
C ALA A 210 -10.70 -17.65 -9.86
N PHE A 211 -11.10 -18.52 -8.95
CA PHE A 211 -11.74 -19.80 -9.25
C PHE A 211 -13.10 -19.89 -8.57
N ALA A 212 -14.05 -20.54 -9.22
CA ALA A 212 -15.36 -20.81 -8.63
C ALA A 212 -15.21 -21.79 -7.45
N LYS A 213 -15.67 -21.39 -6.26
CA LYS A 213 -15.67 -22.27 -5.08
C LYS A 213 -16.82 -23.31 -5.12
N HIS A 214 -17.89 -22.97 -5.85
CA HIS A 214 -19.11 -23.74 -5.96
C HIS A 214 -19.59 -23.74 -7.42
N ASN A 215 -20.55 -24.61 -7.75
CA ASN A 215 -21.22 -24.54 -9.05
C ASN A 215 -22.03 -23.25 -9.12
N LEU A 216 -21.93 -22.53 -10.22
CA LEU A 216 -22.63 -21.27 -10.48
C LEU A 216 -23.53 -21.46 -11.71
N GLN A 217 -24.77 -20.99 -11.62
CA GLN A 217 -25.70 -21.04 -12.75
C GLN A 217 -25.49 -19.85 -13.68
N LYS A 218 -25.80 -20.02 -14.97
CA LYS A 218 -25.88 -18.90 -15.90
C LYS A 218 -26.76 -17.78 -15.35
N GLY A 219 -26.24 -16.56 -15.36
CA GLY A 219 -26.92 -15.36 -14.85
C GLY A 219 -26.82 -15.17 -13.33
N GLN A 220 -26.22 -16.11 -12.60
CA GLN A 220 -25.96 -15.94 -11.17
C GLN A 220 -24.90 -14.86 -10.95
N ILE A 221 -25.17 -13.98 -9.98
CA ILE A 221 -24.16 -13.04 -9.48
C ILE A 221 -23.14 -13.82 -8.67
N ILE A 222 -21.90 -13.78 -9.13
CA ILE A 222 -20.74 -14.40 -8.52
C ILE A 222 -20.30 -13.58 -7.31
N THR A 223 -20.20 -12.26 -7.48
CA THR A 223 -19.90 -11.33 -6.40
C THR A 223 -20.30 -9.92 -6.84
N THR A 224 -20.46 -9.04 -5.86
CA THR A 224 -20.67 -7.60 -6.09
C THR A 224 -19.48 -6.86 -5.49
N SER A 225 -18.87 -5.96 -6.27
CA SER A 225 -17.74 -5.15 -5.83
C SER A 225 -18.13 -3.69 -5.86
N PRO A 226 -18.08 -2.97 -4.73
CA PRO A 226 -18.08 -1.52 -4.80
C PRO A 226 -16.79 -1.02 -5.49
N LEU A 227 -16.84 0.22 -5.96
CA LEU A 227 -15.81 0.84 -6.79
C LEU A 227 -15.24 2.07 -6.08
N HIS A 228 -13.93 2.23 -6.17
CA HIS A 228 -13.31 3.54 -6.05
C HIS A 228 -13.37 4.20 -7.41
N HIS A 229 -13.92 5.42 -7.49
CA HIS A 229 -13.87 6.24 -8.69
C HIS A 229 -12.75 7.26 -8.58
N PHE A 230 -11.95 7.35 -9.64
CA PHE A 230 -10.98 8.42 -9.86
C PHE A 230 -11.46 9.17 -11.10
N THR A 231 -11.96 10.38 -10.92
CA THR A 231 -12.49 11.22 -12.01
C THR A 231 -11.39 11.79 -12.90
N ASP A 232 -10.13 11.57 -12.56
CA ASP A 232 -8.96 11.93 -13.35
C ASP A 232 -7.99 10.73 -13.36
N SER A 233 -7.74 10.19 -14.55
CA SER A 233 -6.83 9.06 -14.75
C SER A 233 -5.38 9.37 -14.34
N ASP A 234 -5.00 10.65 -14.30
CA ASP A 234 -3.69 11.11 -13.83
C ASP A 234 -3.47 10.82 -12.33
N ALA A 235 -4.54 10.46 -11.60
CA ALA A 235 -4.47 9.85 -10.26
C ALA A 235 -3.46 8.70 -10.18
N LEU A 236 -3.34 7.93 -11.27
CA LEU A 236 -2.45 6.78 -11.35
C LEU A 236 -1.14 7.06 -12.08
N ASN A 237 -0.82 8.33 -12.39
CA ASN A 237 0.44 8.67 -13.04
C ASN A 237 1.65 8.33 -12.16
N MET A 238 2.71 7.95 -12.86
CA MET A 238 4.04 7.74 -12.31
C MET A 238 4.97 8.86 -12.77
N TYR A 239 5.82 9.35 -11.89
CA TYR A 239 6.75 10.44 -12.18
C TYR A 239 8.19 10.01 -11.92
N ASN A 240 9.13 10.64 -12.61
CA ASN A 240 10.54 10.33 -12.42
C ASN A 240 10.99 10.66 -10.98
N ILE A 241 11.72 9.73 -10.36
CA ILE A 241 12.34 9.94 -9.06
C ILE A 241 13.84 9.92 -9.29
N THR A 242 14.51 11.01 -8.95
CA THR A 242 15.98 11.03 -9.00
C THR A 242 16.55 11.31 -7.63
N LYS A 243 17.65 10.62 -7.33
CA LYS A 243 18.47 10.90 -6.15
C LYS A 243 19.26 12.18 -6.39
N HIS A 244 18.94 13.24 -5.66
CA HIS A 244 19.66 14.51 -5.70
C HIS A 244 20.49 14.69 -4.45
N ALA A 245 21.75 15.05 -4.63
CA ALA A 245 22.54 15.69 -3.58
C ALA A 245 21.89 17.05 -3.27
N LYS A 246 21.11 17.13 -2.20
CA LYS A 246 20.57 18.39 -1.71
C LYS A 246 21.71 19.17 -1.08
N LYS A 247 21.98 20.33 -1.65
CA LYS A 247 22.46 21.47 -0.88
C LYS A 247 21.25 21.99 -0.13
N PHE A 248 21.08 21.62 1.14
CA PHE A 248 20.08 22.29 1.96
C PHE A 248 20.54 23.74 2.09
N PRO A 249 19.74 24.75 1.66
CA PRO A 249 20.04 26.11 2.06
C PRO A 249 19.95 26.13 3.58
N VAL A 250 21.10 26.23 4.24
CA VAL A 250 21.17 26.47 5.68
C VAL A 250 20.30 27.71 5.91
N PRO A 251 19.27 27.65 6.76
CA PRO A 251 18.48 28.84 7.08
C PRO A 251 19.48 29.91 7.49
N GLN A 252 19.52 31.03 6.75
CA GLN A 252 20.43 32.14 7.00
C GLN A 252 20.20 32.68 8.42
N SER A 253 20.79 32.05 9.43
CA SER A 253 21.17 32.73 10.65
C SER A 253 22.30 33.66 10.24
N ALA A 254 22.05 34.95 10.42
CA ALA A 254 22.65 36.03 9.67
C ALA A 254 24.16 36.28 9.87
N ASP A 255 24.91 35.41 10.56
CA ASP A 255 26.22 35.80 11.11
C ASP A 255 27.36 34.75 11.03
N GLU A 256 27.24 33.62 10.32
CA GLU A 256 28.34 32.63 10.27
C GLU A 256 28.73 32.24 8.83
N GLU A 257 29.92 32.70 8.41
CA GLU A 257 30.61 32.42 7.14
C GLU A 257 31.40 31.08 7.18
N ASP A 258 30.79 30.00 7.68
CA ASP A 258 31.45 28.68 7.68
C ASP A 258 30.98 27.84 6.47
N GLU A 259 31.88 27.70 5.48
CA GLU A 259 31.66 27.22 4.10
C GLU A 259 31.69 25.69 3.90
N ASP A 260 31.45 24.86 4.90
CA ASP A 260 31.42 23.40 4.71
C ASP A 260 29.98 22.89 4.47
N GLU A 261 29.48 23.10 3.24
CA GLU A 261 28.20 22.55 2.77
C GLU A 261 28.26 21.02 2.66
N GLU A 262 27.83 20.29 3.69
CA GLU A 262 27.65 18.84 3.59
C GLU A 262 26.42 18.49 2.73
N ALA A 263 26.67 17.74 1.65
CA ALA A 263 25.64 17.27 0.73
C ALA A 263 24.95 16.01 1.27
N GLY A 264 23.64 16.09 1.54
CA GLY A 264 22.80 14.91 1.81
C GLY A 264 22.00 14.49 0.58
N PHE A 265 21.62 13.21 0.43
CA PHE A 265 20.92 12.70 -0.76
C PHE A 265 19.40 12.50 -0.58
N HIS A 266 18.59 13.39 -1.13
CA HIS A 266 17.14 13.22 -1.10
C HIS A 266 16.61 12.73 -2.44
N TYR A 267 15.57 11.91 -2.40
CA TYR A 267 14.81 11.57 -3.59
C TYR A 267 13.86 12.72 -3.92
N GLN A 268 14.03 13.32 -5.10
CA GLN A 268 13.13 14.34 -5.63
C GLN A 268 12.25 13.71 -6.70
N ARG A 269 10.95 13.99 -6.60
CA ARG A 269 9.95 13.62 -7.61
C ARG A 269 9.81 14.76 -8.62
N HIS A 270 9.91 14.43 -9.91
CA HIS A 270 9.76 15.36 -11.04
C HIS A 270 8.34 15.27 -11.60
N VAL A 271 7.41 16.01 -10.98
CA VAL A 271 5.97 15.98 -11.32
C VAL A 271 5.66 16.56 -12.71
N ASP A 272 6.63 17.20 -13.34
CA ASP A 272 6.57 17.77 -14.69
C ASP A 272 6.66 16.70 -15.80
N LYS A 273 7.11 15.48 -15.46
CA LYS A 273 7.28 14.41 -16.43
C LYS A 273 6.68 13.10 -15.95
N VAL A 274 5.51 12.77 -16.51
CA VAL A 274 4.93 11.43 -16.40
C VAL A 274 5.88 10.44 -17.10
N ILE A 275 6.28 9.40 -16.38
CA ILE A 275 7.14 8.34 -16.91
C ILE A 275 6.36 7.05 -17.16
N HIS A 276 5.28 6.80 -16.42
CA HIS A 276 4.46 5.59 -16.56
C HIS A 276 3.13 5.71 -15.80
N HIS A 277 2.44 4.59 -15.55
CA HIS A 277 1.27 4.48 -14.67
C HIS A 277 1.45 3.42 -13.57
N GLN A 278 0.82 3.64 -12.42
CA GLN A 278 0.86 2.76 -11.25
C GLN A 278 0.24 1.40 -11.59
N LEU A 279 0.73 0.34 -10.95
CA LEU A 279 0.20 -1.02 -11.16
C LEU A 279 -1.31 -1.11 -10.89
N ALA A 280 -1.85 -0.27 -10.00
CA ALA A 280 -3.29 -0.22 -9.72
C ALA A 280 -4.13 -0.10 -11.00
N LEU A 281 -3.61 0.55 -12.05
CA LEU A 281 -4.31 0.72 -13.33
C LEU A 281 -4.75 -0.61 -13.96
N ASN A 282 -3.96 -1.68 -13.81
CA ASN A 282 -4.30 -3.03 -14.32
C ASN A 282 -5.55 -3.65 -13.69
N TYR A 283 -6.03 -3.05 -12.60
CA TYR A 283 -7.17 -3.51 -11.82
C TYR A 283 -8.33 -2.51 -11.84
N CYS A 284 -8.24 -1.47 -12.67
CA CYS A 284 -9.29 -0.47 -12.84
C CYS A 284 -9.96 -0.63 -14.19
N PHE A 285 -11.24 -0.27 -14.25
CA PHE A 285 -12.00 -0.18 -15.49
C PHE A 285 -11.96 1.26 -16.01
N GLY A 286 -11.71 1.44 -17.30
CA GLY A 286 -11.64 2.74 -17.96
C GLY A 286 -12.07 2.63 -19.42
N ASN A 287 -12.23 3.76 -20.10
CA ASN A 287 -12.60 3.81 -21.51
C ASN A 287 -11.88 5.00 -22.17
N ASP A 288 -11.57 4.92 -23.45
CA ASP A 288 -10.82 5.96 -24.19
C ASP A 288 -11.58 7.28 -24.31
N GLN A 289 -12.91 7.27 -24.14
CA GLN A 289 -13.74 8.46 -24.17
C GLN A 289 -13.81 9.18 -22.81
N THR A 290 -13.14 8.70 -21.75
CA THR A 290 -13.24 9.29 -20.40
C THR A 290 -11.95 9.24 -19.58
N SER A 291 -11.72 10.27 -18.77
CA SER A 291 -10.69 10.28 -17.72
C SER A 291 -11.06 9.42 -16.50
N LEU A 292 -12.30 8.96 -16.38
CA LEU A 292 -12.78 8.19 -15.24
C LEU A 292 -12.17 6.78 -15.17
N LEU A 293 -11.58 6.47 -14.03
CA LEU A 293 -11.17 5.12 -13.65
C LEU A 293 -12.04 4.57 -12.51
N LEU A 294 -12.56 3.36 -12.71
CA LEU A 294 -13.40 2.63 -11.76
C LEU A 294 -12.65 1.41 -11.22
N CYS A 295 -12.10 1.52 -10.02
CA CYS A 295 -11.24 0.50 -9.43
C CYS A 295 -12.01 -0.35 -8.40
N PRO A 296 -12.45 -1.58 -8.74
CA PRO A 296 -13.11 -2.47 -7.81
C PRO A 296 -12.21 -2.89 -6.64
N TYR A 297 -12.79 -2.89 -5.45
CA TYR A 297 -12.10 -3.31 -4.21
C TYR A 297 -12.79 -4.47 -3.48
N GLY A 298 -13.71 -5.13 -4.17
CA GLY A 298 -14.39 -6.34 -3.73
C GLY A 298 -13.45 -7.53 -3.65
N VAL A 299 -13.96 -8.58 -3.01
CA VAL A 299 -13.21 -9.82 -2.80
C VAL A 299 -13.00 -10.57 -4.10
N GLY A 300 -11.74 -10.94 -4.38
CA GLY A 300 -11.43 -11.93 -5.42
C GLY A 300 -11.50 -11.41 -6.85
N VAL A 301 -12.18 -10.28 -7.07
CA VAL A 301 -12.43 -9.73 -8.41
C VAL A 301 -11.15 -9.31 -9.13
N ASN A 302 -10.17 -8.80 -8.38
CA ASN A 302 -8.86 -8.42 -8.91
C ASN A 302 -7.98 -9.62 -9.31
N TYR A 303 -8.46 -10.85 -9.12
CA TYR A 303 -7.80 -12.06 -9.62
C TYR A 303 -8.53 -12.68 -10.83
N ILE A 304 -9.64 -12.10 -11.30
CA ILE A 304 -10.35 -12.62 -12.47
C ILE A 304 -9.57 -12.18 -13.71
N ASN A 305 -8.88 -13.12 -14.37
CA ASN A 305 -8.00 -12.82 -15.50
C ASN A 305 -8.75 -12.60 -16.81
N HIS A 306 -8.01 -12.10 -17.81
CA HIS A 306 -8.48 -12.02 -19.19
C HIS A 306 -8.56 -13.39 -19.86
N SER A 307 -9.64 -13.65 -20.61
CA SER A 307 -9.68 -14.66 -21.67
C SER A 307 -10.69 -14.26 -22.77
N PRO A 308 -10.41 -14.52 -24.06
CA PRO A 308 -11.42 -14.37 -25.11
C PRO A 308 -12.57 -15.38 -24.95
N GLU A 309 -12.35 -16.50 -24.26
CA GLU A 309 -13.36 -17.49 -23.90
C GLU A 309 -13.88 -17.26 -22.48
N PHE A 310 -14.33 -16.02 -22.21
CA PHE A 310 -14.76 -15.61 -20.87
C PHE A 310 -16.05 -16.29 -20.41
N ASN A 311 -16.15 -16.54 -19.10
CA ASN A 311 -17.32 -17.13 -18.45
C ASN A 311 -17.98 -16.17 -17.43
N VAL A 312 -17.43 -14.96 -17.26
CA VAL A 312 -17.95 -13.90 -16.39
C VAL A 312 -18.09 -12.61 -17.21
N LYS A 313 -19.09 -11.79 -16.89
CA LYS A 313 -19.22 -10.42 -17.37
C LYS A 313 -19.51 -9.47 -16.22
N ILE A 314 -19.21 -8.19 -16.39
CA ILE A 314 -19.62 -7.15 -15.46
C ILE A 314 -20.94 -6.50 -15.89
N ARG A 315 -21.61 -5.83 -14.94
CA ARG A 315 -22.71 -4.88 -15.14
C ARG A 315 -22.82 -3.98 -13.90
N TRP A 316 -23.51 -2.86 -14.03
CA TRP A 316 -23.92 -2.06 -12.87
C TRP A 316 -24.75 -2.91 -11.89
N ALA A 317 -24.45 -2.80 -10.60
CA ALA A 317 -25.11 -3.63 -9.58
C ALA A 317 -26.61 -3.34 -9.50
N GLU A 318 -27.44 -4.37 -9.34
CA GLU A 318 -28.90 -4.20 -9.24
C GLU A 318 -29.39 -4.64 -7.86
N GLY A 319 -30.16 -3.81 -7.16
CA GLY A 319 -30.72 -4.16 -5.84
C GLY A 319 -29.62 -4.40 -4.80
N PHE A 320 -28.58 -3.58 -4.81
CA PHE A 320 -27.50 -3.57 -3.83
C PHE A 320 -27.50 -2.19 -3.16
N ASP A 321 -27.70 -2.14 -1.85
CA ASP A 321 -27.85 -0.87 -1.12
C ASP A 321 -26.61 0.04 -1.21
N GLY A 322 -25.44 -0.53 -1.47
CA GLY A 322 -24.20 0.23 -1.70
C GLY A 322 -24.06 0.78 -3.13
N HIS A 323 -25.07 0.61 -3.99
CA HIS A 323 -25.09 1.15 -5.34
C HIS A 323 -26.23 2.13 -5.54
N ASP A 324 -25.89 3.35 -5.93
CA ASP A 324 -26.83 4.37 -6.33
C ASP A 324 -26.93 4.44 -7.86
N SER A 325 -28.03 3.90 -8.39
CA SER A 325 -28.27 3.89 -9.84
C SER A 325 -28.57 5.28 -10.41
N ASP A 326 -28.94 6.24 -9.57
CA ASP A 326 -29.22 7.60 -10.03
C ASP A 326 -27.92 8.36 -10.23
N VAL A 327 -26.90 8.13 -9.39
CA VAL A 327 -25.53 8.65 -9.61
C VAL A 327 -25.01 8.25 -11.00
N VAL A 328 -25.15 6.99 -11.41
CA VAL A 328 -24.73 6.55 -12.77
C VAL A 328 -25.46 7.31 -13.88
N LYS A 329 -26.73 7.66 -13.68
CA LYS A 329 -27.58 8.26 -14.72
C LYS A 329 -27.47 9.78 -14.79
N THR A 330 -27.16 10.43 -13.67
CA THR A 330 -27.29 11.89 -13.57
C THR A 330 -26.03 12.61 -13.14
N ALA A 331 -25.12 11.96 -12.41
CA ALA A 331 -23.92 12.64 -11.91
C ALA A 331 -22.95 12.94 -13.06
N THR A 332 -22.40 14.14 -13.10
CA THR A 332 -21.24 14.49 -13.94
C THR A 332 -19.92 14.02 -13.29
N LEU A 333 -18.79 14.13 -13.98
CA LEU A 333 -17.47 13.85 -13.38
C LEU A 333 -17.15 14.78 -12.21
N ASP A 334 -17.44 16.08 -12.34
CA ASP A 334 -17.28 17.07 -11.26
C ASP A 334 -18.12 16.69 -10.03
N GLU A 335 -19.37 16.26 -10.24
CA GLU A 335 -20.23 15.82 -9.13
C GLU A 335 -19.74 14.51 -8.51
N LEU A 336 -19.19 13.59 -9.31
CA LEU A 336 -18.57 12.36 -8.80
C LEU A 336 -17.37 12.66 -7.92
N GLU A 337 -16.54 13.66 -8.25
CA GLU A 337 -15.37 14.05 -7.46
C GLU A 337 -15.76 14.45 -6.03
N ASP A 338 -16.92 15.10 -5.87
CA ASP A 338 -17.48 15.48 -4.57
C ASP A 338 -18.08 14.30 -3.77
N ILE A 339 -18.35 13.15 -4.41
CA ILE A 339 -18.90 11.96 -3.75
C ILE A 339 -17.77 11.16 -3.08
N ARG A 340 -17.66 11.31 -1.76
CA ARG A 340 -16.61 10.65 -0.95
C ARG A 340 -16.94 9.23 -0.51
N SER A 341 -18.21 8.83 -0.60
CA SER A 341 -18.67 7.48 -0.25
C SER A 341 -18.71 6.57 -1.46
N PRO A 342 -18.42 5.27 -1.33
CA PRO A 342 -18.59 4.32 -2.41
C PRO A 342 -20.09 4.17 -2.74
N THR A 343 -20.53 4.83 -3.82
CA THR A 343 -21.92 4.75 -4.35
C THR A 343 -22.01 3.95 -5.65
N LEU A 344 -20.88 3.54 -6.21
CA LEU A 344 -20.81 2.78 -7.45
C LEU A 344 -20.40 1.33 -7.16
N ALA A 345 -21.03 0.37 -7.85
CA ALA A 345 -20.70 -1.05 -7.70
C ALA A 345 -20.93 -1.83 -9.01
N PHE A 346 -20.10 -2.85 -9.22
CA PHE A 346 -20.29 -3.85 -10.28
C PHE A 346 -20.78 -5.17 -9.72
N ASP A 347 -21.75 -5.77 -10.42
CA ASP A 347 -22.03 -7.20 -10.33
C ASP A 347 -21.16 -7.97 -11.32
N TYR A 348 -20.50 -9.02 -10.84
CA TYR A 348 -19.82 -10.02 -11.67
C TYR A 348 -20.78 -11.18 -11.88
N VAL A 349 -21.16 -11.45 -13.12
CA VAL A 349 -22.26 -12.36 -13.47
C VAL A 349 -21.78 -13.49 -14.37
N ALA A 350 -22.14 -14.72 -14.03
CA ALA A 350 -21.81 -15.88 -14.84
C ALA A 350 -22.52 -15.84 -16.20
N THR A 351 -21.79 -15.98 -17.31
CA THR A 351 -22.36 -15.94 -18.68
C THR A 351 -22.90 -17.30 -19.13
N ARG A 352 -22.52 -18.36 -18.41
CA ARG A 352 -22.97 -19.75 -18.56
C ARG A 352 -22.92 -20.44 -17.20
N ASP A 353 -23.32 -21.72 -17.15
CA ASP A 353 -23.04 -22.54 -15.97
C ASP A 353 -21.52 -22.72 -15.82
N ILE A 354 -21.03 -22.64 -14.58
CA ILE A 354 -19.61 -22.72 -14.21
C ILE A 354 -19.48 -23.80 -13.14
N GLU A 355 -18.56 -24.75 -13.33
CA GLU A 355 -18.33 -25.82 -12.36
C GLU A 355 -17.44 -25.36 -11.19
N ALA A 356 -17.63 -25.95 -10.02
CA ALA A 356 -16.73 -25.73 -8.88
C ALA A 356 -15.29 -26.12 -9.25
N GLY A 357 -14.34 -25.22 -9.00
CA GLY A 357 -12.93 -25.36 -9.36
C GLY A 357 -12.58 -24.82 -10.75
N GLU A 358 -13.54 -24.35 -11.53
CA GLU A 358 -13.27 -23.70 -12.82
C GLU A 358 -12.70 -22.29 -12.63
N GLU A 359 -11.73 -21.89 -13.45
CA GLU A 359 -11.19 -20.53 -13.44
C GLU A 359 -12.19 -19.53 -14.04
N LEU A 360 -12.29 -18.37 -13.41
CA LEU A 360 -13.16 -17.28 -13.80
C LEU A 360 -12.40 -16.33 -14.71
N PHE A 361 -13.00 -15.98 -15.84
CA PHE A 361 -12.42 -15.05 -16.80
C PHE A 361 -13.44 -14.00 -17.25
N ILE A 362 -12.95 -12.78 -17.48
CA ILE A 362 -13.68 -11.70 -18.16
C ILE A 362 -12.96 -11.34 -19.47
N ASP A 363 -13.67 -10.73 -20.43
CA ASP A 363 -13.00 -10.06 -21.54
C ASP A 363 -12.50 -8.70 -21.03
N TYR A 364 -11.22 -8.40 -21.24
CA TYR A 364 -10.63 -7.12 -20.83
C TYR A 364 -10.79 -6.05 -21.91
N GLY A 365 -11.38 -6.40 -23.05
CA GLY A 365 -11.59 -5.50 -24.17
C GLY A 365 -10.56 -5.65 -25.28
N THR A 366 -10.83 -4.98 -26.39
CA THR A 366 -9.97 -5.03 -27.58
C THR A 366 -8.79 -4.08 -27.46
N GLY A 367 -8.95 -2.90 -26.87
CA GLY A 367 -7.88 -1.95 -26.61
C GLY A 367 -6.81 -2.55 -25.71
N TRP A 368 -7.24 -3.19 -24.61
CA TRP A 368 -6.34 -3.93 -23.72
C TRP A 368 -5.56 -5.02 -24.46
N ARG A 369 -6.23 -5.83 -25.30
CA ARG A 369 -5.61 -6.93 -26.03
C ARG A 369 -4.57 -6.44 -27.03
N GLN A 370 -4.86 -5.33 -27.71
CA GLN A 370 -3.92 -4.69 -28.62
C GLN A 370 -2.70 -4.15 -27.86
N ALA A 371 -2.92 -3.43 -26.75
CA ALA A 371 -1.85 -2.94 -25.89
C ALA A 371 -0.99 -4.09 -25.36
N TRP A 372 -1.59 -5.21 -24.96
CA TRP A 372 -0.87 -6.40 -24.50
C TRP A 372 -0.02 -7.03 -25.60
N LEU A 373 -0.54 -7.18 -26.82
CA LEU A 373 0.21 -7.70 -27.96
C LEU A 373 1.38 -6.77 -28.35
N GLN A 374 1.15 -5.45 -28.35
CA GLN A 374 2.20 -4.46 -28.56
C GLN A 374 3.26 -4.56 -27.46
N HIS A 375 2.86 -4.69 -26.20
CA HIS A 375 3.76 -4.87 -25.08
C HIS A 375 4.62 -6.14 -25.23
N GLN A 376 4.03 -7.26 -25.62
CA GLN A 376 4.75 -8.53 -25.82
C GLN A 376 5.79 -8.47 -26.95
N THR A 377 5.51 -7.70 -28.00
CA THR A 377 6.36 -7.58 -29.20
C THR A 377 7.31 -6.39 -29.17
N GLY A 378 7.08 -5.43 -28.27
CA GLY A 378 7.82 -4.18 -28.17
C GLY A 378 9.24 -4.34 -27.61
N ALA A 379 10.08 -3.35 -27.90
CA ALA A 379 11.47 -3.30 -27.41
C ALA A 379 11.56 -3.24 -25.86
N ASP A 380 10.53 -2.72 -25.19
CA ASP A 380 10.51 -2.63 -23.73
C ASP A 380 10.33 -4.00 -23.07
N ALA A 381 9.67 -4.95 -23.75
CA ALA A 381 9.69 -6.35 -23.34
C ALA A 381 11.10 -6.96 -23.39
N ALA A 382 12.01 -6.46 -24.24
CA ALA A 382 13.40 -6.91 -24.31
C ALA A 382 14.33 -6.21 -23.30
N LYS A 383 13.95 -5.01 -22.81
CA LYS A 383 14.63 -4.34 -21.69
C LYS A 383 14.29 -4.95 -20.34
N ARG A 384 13.40 -5.96 -20.30
CA ARG A 384 13.16 -6.76 -19.10
C ARG A 384 14.49 -7.29 -18.61
N SER A 385 14.83 -6.88 -17.41
CA SER A 385 16.03 -7.32 -16.73
C SER A 385 15.87 -8.80 -16.40
N GLU A 386 16.44 -9.67 -17.24
CA GLU A 386 16.84 -11.02 -16.84
C GLU A 386 17.64 -11.01 -15.51
N HIS A 387 18.12 -9.82 -15.12
CA HIS A 387 18.89 -9.53 -13.92
C HIS A 387 18.10 -8.88 -12.77
N TYR A 388 16.81 -8.54 -12.92
CA TYR A 388 16.07 -8.01 -11.77
C TYR A 388 15.77 -9.12 -10.78
N ALA A 389 16.03 -8.80 -9.54
CA ALA A 389 15.60 -9.55 -8.38
C ALA A 389 15.26 -8.50 -7.32
N SER A 390 14.08 -8.63 -6.72
CA SER A 390 13.61 -7.77 -5.63
C SER A 390 14.63 -7.75 -4.49
N ALA A 391 14.63 -6.68 -3.70
CA ALA A 391 15.47 -6.65 -2.53
C ALA A 391 15.09 -7.72 -1.50
N HIS A 392 13.81 -8.10 -1.45
CA HIS A 392 13.34 -9.25 -0.66
C HIS A 392 14.09 -10.53 -1.09
N ARG A 393 14.09 -10.85 -2.38
CA ARG A 393 14.81 -11.99 -2.94
C ARG A 393 16.32 -11.91 -2.71
N TRP A 394 16.91 -10.72 -2.82
CA TRP A 394 18.33 -10.52 -2.49
C TRP A 394 18.62 -10.81 -1.02
N ASN A 395 17.76 -10.35 -0.10
CA ASN A 395 17.92 -10.64 1.31
C ASN A 395 17.81 -12.14 1.62
N GLU A 396 16.95 -12.88 0.92
CA GLU A 396 16.88 -14.34 1.05
C GLU A 396 18.12 -15.05 0.49
N GLN A 397 18.50 -14.73 -0.75
CA GLN A 397 19.60 -15.39 -1.45
C GLN A 397 20.97 -15.07 -0.84
N PHE A 398 21.14 -13.84 -0.35
CA PHE A 398 22.40 -13.32 0.17
C PHE A 398 22.35 -13.07 1.68
N ALA A 399 21.46 -13.75 2.40
CA ALA A 399 21.27 -13.60 3.85
C ALA A 399 22.58 -13.72 4.65
N THR A 400 23.46 -14.64 4.23
CA THR A 400 24.76 -14.91 4.88
C THR A 400 25.97 -14.42 4.09
N ALA A 401 25.75 -13.85 2.90
CA ALA A 401 26.83 -13.34 2.07
C ALA A 401 27.43 -12.06 2.67
N LEU A 402 28.72 -11.84 2.40
CA LEU A 402 29.39 -10.60 2.80
C LEU A 402 28.83 -9.42 2.01
N ILE A 403 28.57 -8.30 2.71
CA ILE A 403 28.20 -7.04 2.04
C ILE A 403 29.46 -6.37 1.52
N ARG A 404 29.46 -6.00 0.24
CA ARG A 404 30.58 -5.38 -0.47
C ARG A 404 30.91 -4.02 0.13
N THR A 405 32.19 -3.75 0.34
CA THR A 405 32.67 -2.41 0.71
C THR A 405 32.53 -1.45 -0.46
N ASP A 406 32.62 -0.14 -0.21
CA ASP A 406 32.56 0.89 -1.24
C ASP A 406 33.64 0.66 -2.33
N ASP A 407 34.88 0.37 -1.91
CA ASP A 407 35.99 0.03 -2.82
C ASP A 407 35.69 -1.21 -3.70
N GLU A 408 35.01 -2.21 -3.14
CA GLU A 408 34.64 -3.41 -3.90
C GLU A 408 33.52 -3.12 -4.90
N GLN A 409 32.57 -2.25 -4.55
CA GLN A 409 31.49 -1.84 -5.43
C GLN A 409 31.97 -1.05 -6.65
N VAL A 410 33.16 -0.44 -6.60
CA VAL A 410 33.79 0.18 -7.78
C VAL A 410 34.10 -0.86 -8.86
N LEU A 411 34.51 -2.08 -8.48
CA LEU A 411 34.87 -3.15 -9.41
C LEU A 411 33.71 -4.09 -9.72
N ASP A 412 32.83 -4.28 -8.75
CA ASP A 412 31.68 -5.16 -8.81
C ASP A 412 30.51 -4.48 -8.07
N PRO A 413 29.75 -3.58 -8.73
CA PRO A 413 28.63 -2.87 -8.11
C PRO A 413 27.43 -3.78 -7.85
N TYR A 414 26.57 -3.39 -6.90
CA TYR A 414 25.20 -3.91 -6.85
C TYR A 414 24.43 -3.49 -8.11
N PRO A 415 23.37 -4.23 -8.50
CA PRO A 415 22.43 -3.72 -9.48
C PRO A 415 21.93 -2.33 -9.09
N ASP A 416 21.67 -1.48 -10.08
CA ASP A 416 21.25 -0.09 -9.89
C ASP A 416 19.90 0.06 -9.16
N HIS A 417 19.08 -1.00 -9.16
CA HIS A 417 17.83 -1.09 -8.41
C HIS A 417 17.98 -1.56 -6.95
N ILE A 418 19.20 -1.91 -6.50
CA ILE A 418 19.46 -2.38 -5.13
C ILE A 418 20.35 -1.40 -4.37
N GLU A 419 19.92 -1.01 -3.17
CA GLU A 419 20.75 -0.29 -2.21
C GLU A 419 20.91 -1.06 -0.90
N VAL A 420 22.02 -0.82 -0.18
CA VAL A 420 22.23 -1.34 1.17
C VAL A 420 21.82 -0.28 2.18
N ARG A 421 21.04 -0.68 3.19
CA ARG A 421 20.65 0.18 4.31
C ARG A 421 20.96 -0.49 5.63
N CYS A 422 21.19 0.32 6.66
CA CYS A 422 21.47 -0.16 8.00
C CYS A 422 20.29 0.02 8.94
N HIS A 423 20.15 -0.91 9.87
CA HIS A 423 19.13 -0.90 10.89
C HIS A 423 19.24 0.36 11.76
N TYR A 424 18.13 0.89 12.27
CA TYR A 424 18.14 2.12 13.06
C TYR A 424 19.00 2.00 14.33
N ASN A 425 19.05 0.81 14.93
CA ASN A 425 19.95 0.54 16.07
C ASN A 425 21.43 0.59 15.70
N ALA A 426 21.83 0.45 14.44
CA ALA A 426 23.25 0.61 14.05
C ALA A 426 23.75 2.03 14.32
N VAL A 427 22.84 3.01 14.28
CA VAL A 427 23.14 4.42 14.54
C VAL A 427 23.36 4.71 16.02
N SER A 428 22.51 4.13 16.87
CA SER A 428 22.59 4.28 18.33
C SER A 428 23.56 3.29 18.98
N TYR A 429 24.03 2.30 18.23
CA TYR A 429 24.95 1.29 18.74
C TYR A 429 26.28 1.91 19.14
N ASN A 430 26.67 1.64 20.38
CA ASN A 430 27.98 1.95 20.92
C ASN A 430 28.51 0.70 21.61
N ALA A 431 29.42 -0.02 20.94
CA ALA A 431 30.03 -1.24 21.45
C ALA A 431 30.67 -1.04 22.83
N ALA A 432 31.24 0.14 23.09
CA ALA A 432 31.84 0.46 24.39
C ALA A 432 30.80 0.55 25.52
N ALA A 433 29.53 0.84 25.21
CA ALA A 433 28.45 0.96 26.19
C ALA A 433 27.66 -0.33 26.38
N LEU A 434 27.46 -1.12 25.31
CA LEU A 434 26.59 -2.32 25.31
C LEU A 434 27.37 -3.63 25.48
N GLY A 435 28.70 -3.60 25.43
CA GLY A 435 29.54 -4.79 25.43
C GLY A 435 29.73 -5.38 24.03
N PRO A 436 30.62 -6.39 23.89
CA PRO A 436 31.01 -6.93 22.59
C PRO A 436 29.96 -7.81 21.92
N GLU A 437 28.91 -8.22 22.63
CA GLU A 437 27.83 -9.06 22.10
C GLU A 437 26.51 -8.29 22.20
N PRO A 438 26.01 -7.70 21.10
CA PRO A 438 24.69 -7.08 21.11
C PRO A 438 23.63 -8.15 21.43
N PRO A 439 22.53 -7.79 22.11
CA PRO A 439 21.39 -8.69 22.26
C PRO A 439 20.97 -9.26 20.90
N THR A 440 20.67 -10.56 20.84
CA THR A 440 20.30 -11.26 19.60
C THR A 440 19.10 -10.65 18.88
N ASP A 441 18.27 -9.91 19.59
CA ASP A 441 17.06 -9.21 19.10
C ASP A 441 17.32 -7.74 18.74
N MET A 442 18.52 -7.20 18.96
CA MET A 442 18.80 -5.77 18.76
C MET A 442 18.71 -5.36 17.28
N PHE A 443 18.95 -6.28 16.34
CA PHE A 443 18.84 -6.05 14.90
C PHE A 443 17.70 -6.85 14.28
N GLU A 444 16.66 -7.14 15.06
CA GLU A 444 15.42 -7.71 14.52
C GLU A 444 14.69 -6.67 13.68
N TRP A 445 14.96 -6.68 12.38
CA TRP A 445 14.20 -5.92 11.40
C TRP A 445 12.75 -6.36 11.43
N ARG A 446 11.90 -5.42 11.84
CA ARG A 446 10.47 -5.58 11.73
C ARG A 446 10.08 -5.47 10.27
N SER A 447 8.86 -5.92 9.97
CA SER A 447 8.29 -5.66 8.65
C SER A 447 8.44 -4.18 8.36
N ASP A 448 8.17 -3.32 9.33
CA ASP A 448 7.94 -1.91 9.14
C ASP A 448 9.23 -1.04 9.14
N ASP A 449 10.41 -1.66 9.13
CA ASP A 449 11.71 -0.99 9.12
C ASP A 449 12.28 -0.78 7.71
N TYR A 450 12.65 0.46 7.38
CA TYR A 450 13.36 0.80 6.13
C TYR A 450 14.86 1.11 6.34
N GLY A 451 15.27 1.37 7.58
CA GLY A 451 16.67 1.68 7.92
C GLY A 451 17.18 3.00 7.36
N TYR A 452 18.43 3.33 7.69
CA TYR A 452 19.13 4.52 7.21
C TYR A 452 20.01 4.20 6.00
N PRO A 453 20.18 5.15 5.07
CA PRO A 453 21.19 5.02 4.04
C PRO A 453 22.58 4.86 4.69
N CYS A 454 23.36 3.89 4.23
CA CYS A 454 24.71 3.69 4.74
C CYS A 454 25.67 3.21 3.65
N THR A 455 26.93 3.58 3.79
CA THR A 455 28.03 3.10 2.96
C THR A 455 28.91 2.15 3.79
N ILE A 456 29.28 1.00 3.21
CA ILE A 456 30.17 0.06 3.88
C ILE A 456 31.62 0.47 3.62
N VAL A 457 32.24 1.10 4.61
CA VAL A 457 33.62 1.63 4.48
C VAL A 457 34.63 0.50 4.57
N ASP A 458 34.47 -0.40 5.55
CA ASP A 458 35.40 -1.49 5.81
C ASP A 458 34.67 -2.72 6.35
N ARG A 459 35.31 -3.89 6.26
CA ARG A 459 34.88 -5.11 6.94
C ARG A 459 36.06 -5.89 7.48
N PHE A 460 35.86 -6.51 8.63
CA PHE A 460 36.89 -7.29 9.30
C PHE A 460 36.29 -8.52 9.98
N ASN A 461 37.12 -9.54 10.20
CA ASN A 461 36.70 -10.75 10.89
C ASN A 461 37.13 -10.68 12.36
N GLU A 462 36.15 -10.71 13.26
CA GLU A 462 36.37 -10.76 14.70
C GLU A 462 35.81 -12.09 15.25
N LYS A 463 36.70 -12.93 15.79
CA LYS A 463 36.35 -14.22 16.43
C LYS A 463 35.51 -15.15 15.53
N GLY A 464 35.70 -15.09 14.21
CA GLY A 464 34.97 -15.91 13.25
C GLY A 464 33.66 -15.29 12.74
N ALA A 465 33.27 -14.11 13.25
CA ALA A 465 32.14 -13.33 12.73
C ALA A 465 32.64 -12.15 11.88
N TRP A 466 31.92 -11.81 10.82
CA TRP A 466 32.22 -10.63 10.01
C TRP A 466 31.52 -9.41 10.56
N MET A 467 32.31 -8.36 10.80
CA MET A 467 31.89 -7.08 11.32
C MET A 467 32.17 -5.99 10.28
N TYR A 468 31.41 -4.90 10.35
CA TYR A 468 31.41 -3.84 9.34
C TYR A 468 31.65 -2.48 10.00
N THR A 469 32.37 -1.64 9.25
CA THR A 469 32.45 -0.20 9.51
C THR A 469 31.54 0.52 8.52
N LEU A 470 30.54 1.21 9.05
CA LEU A 470 29.52 1.91 8.29
C LEU A 470 29.72 3.42 8.39
N ASP A 471 29.60 4.11 7.27
CA ASP A 471 29.31 5.53 7.24
C ASP A 471 27.80 5.71 7.05
N VAL A 472 27.11 6.10 8.12
CA VAL A 472 25.65 6.20 8.14
C VAL A 472 25.22 7.65 7.95
N GLU A 473 24.33 7.89 6.99
CA GLU A 473 23.75 9.19 6.73
C GLU A 473 22.44 9.33 7.53
N MET A 474 22.49 10.11 8.61
CA MET A 474 21.32 10.40 9.43
C MET A 474 20.61 11.65 8.94
N TRP A 475 19.31 11.53 8.72
CA TRP A 475 18.47 12.62 8.29
C TRP A 475 17.82 13.30 9.49
N PRO A 476 17.70 14.65 9.47
CA PRO A 476 16.69 15.43 10.19
C PRO A 476 15.29 14.85 10.03
N GLU A 477 14.94 13.78 10.72
CA GLU A 477 13.59 13.26 10.59
C GLU A 477 12.58 14.31 11.08
N ALA A 478 11.69 14.70 10.17
CA ALA A 478 10.48 15.42 10.47
C ALA A 478 9.61 14.54 11.37
N LYS A 479 9.77 14.69 12.70
CA LYS A 479 8.82 14.27 13.74
C LYS A 479 8.25 12.83 13.64
N TYR A 480 8.96 11.84 13.11
CA TYR A 480 8.31 10.52 12.93
C TYR A 480 8.30 9.60 14.14
N ASN A 481 9.02 9.93 15.22
CA ASN A 481 8.76 9.38 16.55
C ASN A 481 9.37 10.32 17.59
N ASN A 482 8.61 10.71 18.62
CA ASN A 482 8.99 11.65 19.69
C ASN A 482 10.19 11.21 20.57
N VAL A 483 11.08 10.33 20.09
CA VAL A 483 12.14 9.69 20.88
C VAL A 483 13.50 10.39 20.71
N LEU A 484 13.70 11.18 19.65
CA LEU A 484 14.94 11.94 19.44
C LEU A 484 14.65 13.40 19.08
N PRO A 485 15.47 14.36 19.58
CA PRO A 485 15.33 15.76 19.21
C PRO A 485 15.50 15.93 17.68
N PRO A 486 14.74 16.83 17.04
CA PRO A 486 14.88 17.09 15.61
C PRO A 486 16.30 17.56 15.32
N VAL A 487 17.05 16.72 14.61
CA VAL A 487 18.36 17.11 14.06
C VAL A 487 18.07 18.11 12.94
N LYS A 488 18.80 19.23 12.83
CA LYS A 488 18.57 20.22 11.77
C LYS A 488 19.45 20.01 10.53
N GLU A 489 20.49 19.19 10.67
CA GLU A 489 21.50 18.93 9.66
C GLU A 489 21.61 17.42 9.42
N VAL A 490 21.89 17.05 8.17
CA VAL A 490 22.29 15.67 7.85
C VAL A 490 23.56 15.38 8.63
N ARG A 491 23.59 14.30 9.43
CA ARG A 491 24.76 13.92 10.20
C ARG A 491 25.32 12.63 9.64
N ARG A 492 26.58 12.66 9.20
CA ARG A 492 27.33 11.46 8.86
C ARG A 492 28.01 10.91 10.10
N VAL A 493 27.87 9.61 10.28
CA VAL A 493 28.27 8.96 11.51
C VAL A 493 28.97 7.65 11.20
N LEU A 494 30.26 7.58 11.53
CA LEU A 494 31.03 6.36 11.42
C LEU A 494 30.70 5.41 12.58
N ARG A 495 30.40 4.16 12.25
CA ARG A 495 30.07 3.09 13.20
C ARG A 495 30.86 1.84 12.86
N THR A 496 31.72 1.41 13.78
CA THR A 496 32.44 0.13 13.69
C THR A 496 31.71 -0.94 14.49
N ASP A 497 32.14 -2.19 14.31
CA ASP A 497 31.66 -3.35 15.06
C ASP A 497 30.15 -3.59 14.81
N ILE A 498 29.69 -3.28 13.60
CA ILE A 498 28.32 -3.53 13.20
C ILE A 498 28.22 -4.93 12.58
N PRO A 499 27.32 -5.80 13.04
CA PRO A 499 27.22 -7.15 12.51
C PRO A 499 26.40 -7.18 11.20
N ARG A 500 26.50 -8.27 10.45
CA ARG A 500 25.82 -8.46 9.16
C ARG A 500 24.30 -8.30 9.25
N GLU A 501 23.71 -8.72 10.36
CA GLU A 501 22.26 -8.69 10.63
C GLU A 501 21.72 -7.26 10.68
N ALA A 502 22.56 -6.28 10.97
CA ALA A 502 22.21 -4.87 10.96
C ALA A 502 22.13 -4.28 9.54
N LEU A 503 22.42 -5.05 8.49
CA LEU A 503 22.44 -4.62 7.10
C LEU A 503 21.42 -5.39 6.27
N ARG A 504 20.68 -4.71 5.40
CA ARG A 504 19.75 -5.32 4.45
C ARG A 504 19.78 -4.62 3.10
N PHE A 505 19.42 -5.37 2.07
CA PHE A 505 19.14 -4.85 0.74
C PHE A 505 17.73 -4.24 0.71
N PHE A 506 17.58 -3.15 -0.03
CA PHE A 506 16.31 -2.50 -0.32
C PHE A 506 16.24 -2.13 -1.79
N ASP A 507 15.03 -2.11 -2.36
CA ASP A 507 14.84 -1.60 -3.72
C ASP A 507 15.03 -0.08 -3.67
N VAL A 508 15.77 0.45 -4.64
CA VAL A 508 15.89 1.90 -4.80
C VAL A 508 14.49 2.45 -5.08
N PRO A 509 14.06 3.56 -4.45
CA PRO A 509 12.72 4.11 -4.68
C PRO A 509 12.39 4.28 -6.17
N GLY A 510 11.25 3.73 -6.59
CA GLY A 510 10.80 3.74 -7.99
C GLY A 510 11.40 2.64 -8.87
N THR A 511 12.15 1.68 -8.29
CA THR A 511 12.77 0.57 -9.04
C THR A 511 12.30 -0.82 -8.63
N SER A 512 11.36 -0.92 -7.67
CA SER A 512 10.73 -2.19 -7.34
C SER A 512 9.96 -2.76 -8.53
N ASP A 513 9.60 -4.03 -8.48
CA ASP A 513 8.79 -4.71 -9.49
C ASP A 513 7.42 -4.04 -9.72
N LEU A 514 6.87 -3.39 -8.71
CA LEU A 514 5.67 -2.55 -8.84
C LEU A 514 5.90 -1.30 -9.69
N ASN A 515 7.14 -0.81 -9.73
CA ASN A 515 7.54 0.45 -10.37
C ASN A 515 8.41 0.28 -11.63
N THR A 516 8.70 -0.95 -12.06
CA THR A 516 9.55 -1.17 -13.24
C THR A 516 8.91 -0.61 -14.50
N MET A 517 9.68 0.24 -15.21
CA MET A 517 9.24 0.93 -16.43
C MET A 517 8.82 0.00 -17.57
N GLY A 518 9.45 -1.18 -17.65
CA GLY A 518 9.18 -2.17 -18.70
C GLY A 518 7.95 -3.03 -18.44
N THR A 519 7.11 -2.69 -17.47
CA THR A 519 5.97 -3.51 -17.10
C THR A 519 4.68 -3.03 -17.75
N PHE A 520 3.85 -3.98 -18.17
CA PHE A 520 2.54 -3.70 -18.74
C PHE A 520 1.60 -3.00 -17.76
N ARG A 521 1.01 -1.89 -18.21
CA ARG A 521 0.05 -1.06 -17.51
C ARG A 521 -1.06 -0.68 -18.47
N HIS A 522 -2.29 -1.13 -18.22
CA HIS A 522 -3.45 -0.77 -19.03
C HIS A 522 -4.72 -1.04 -18.22
N PHE A 523 -5.70 -0.13 -18.28
CA PHE A 523 -7.00 -0.37 -17.67
C PHE A 523 -7.75 -1.50 -18.37
N ILE A 524 -8.68 -2.13 -17.67
CA ILE A 524 -9.65 -3.06 -18.23
C ILE A 524 -10.71 -2.21 -18.95
N GLU A 525 -11.04 -2.53 -20.20
CA GLU A 525 -11.99 -1.74 -20.98
C GLU A 525 -13.39 -1.81 -20.35
N LEU A 526 -13.95 -0.65 -20.00
CA LEU A 526 -15.34 -0.50 -19.61
C LEU A 526 -16.18 -0.53 -20.89
N PRO A 527 -17.16 -1.46 -21.02
CA PRO A 527 -17.99 -1.55 -22.21
C PRO A 527 -18.71 -0.23 -22.51
N ASP A 528 -18.81 0.15 -23.78
CA ASP A 528 -19.43 1.41 -24.21
C ASP A 528 -20.88 1.56 -23.72
N ASP A 529 -21.63 0.44 -23.63
CA ASP A 529 -23.00 0.44 -23.13
C ASP A 529 -23.11 0.66 -21.62
N MET A 530 -21.99 0.58 -20.90
CA MET A 530 -21.89 0.89 -19.49
C MET A 530 -21.37 2.31 -19.21
N LEU A 531 -20.78 3.00 -20.19
CA LEU A 531 -20.26 4.37 -20.04
C LEU A 531 -21.36 5.41 -20.35
N PRO A 532 -21.90 6.12 -19.33
CA PRO A 532 -22.86 7.18 -19.53
C PRO A 532 -22.25 8.35 -20.33
N ASP A 533 -23.05 8.97 -21.21
CA ASP A 533 -22.58 10.06 -22.07
C ASP A 533 -22.06 11.26 -21.27
N GLN A 534 -22.60 11.54 -20.08
CA GLN A 534 -22.15 12.65 -19.24
C GLN A 534 -20.80 12.44 -18.55
N TRP A 535 -20.21 11.24 -18.69
CA TRP A 535 -18.85 10.96 -18.23
C TRP A 535 -17.81 11.03 -19.36
N LYS A 536 -18.24 11.24 -20.61
CA LYS A 536 -17.33 11.34 -21.75
C LYS A 536 -16.75 12.74 -21.84
N ASP A 537 -15.54 12.93 -21.34
CA ASP A 537 -14.81 14.21 -21.29
C ASP A 537 -13.57 14.25 -22.18
N MET A 538 -13.14 13.09 -22.71
CA MET A 538 -12.13 13.01 -23.75
C MET A 538 -12.86 13.01 -25.09
N ALA A 539 -13.08 14.19 -25.66
CA ALA A 539 -13.63 14.28 -27.01
C ALA A 539 -12.65 13.66 -28.01
N ASP A 540 -13.19 13.03 -29.06
CA ASP A 540 -12.43 12.72 -30.27
C ASP A 540 -12.09 14.05 -30.95
N ASP A 541 -11.09 14.78 -30.42
CA ASP A 541 -10.55 16.02 -31.02
C ASP A 541 -9.99 15.77 -32.45
N GLU A 542 -9.99 14.52 -32.92
CA GLU A 542 -9.51 14.11 -34.24
C GLU A 542 -10.46 14.44 -35.41
N GLU A 543 -11.73 14.85 -35.18
CA GLU A 543 -12.67 15.12 -36.29
C GLU A 543 -12.78 16.59 -36.74
N GLU A 544 -12.17 17.58 -36.05
CA GLU A 544 -12.28 19.00 -36.44
C GLU A 544 -11.09 19.55 -37.26
N GLU A 545 -9.99 18.81 -37.47
CA GLU A 545 -8.81 19.34 -38.22
C GLU A 545 -8.85 19.13 -39.76
N ASP A 546 -9.80 18.40 -40.33
CA ASP A 546 -9.78 18.02 -41.76
C ASP A 546 -10.60 18.92 -42.73
N ASP A 547 -11.32 19.94 -42.25
CA ASP A 547 -12.22 20.77 -43.09
C ASP A 547 -11.72 22.20 -43.41
N GLU A 548 -10.55 22.65 -42.91
CA GLU A 548 -10.07 24.05 -43.14
C GLU A 548 -9.06 24.25 -44.31
N ASP A 549 -8.54 23.21 -44.97
CA ASP A 549 -7.55 23.36 -46.06
C ASP A 549 -8.18 23.36 -47.49
N GLY A 550 -9.48 23.63 -47.61
CA GLY A 550 -10.24 23.46 -48.85
C GLY A 550 -10.37 24.66 -49.80
N GLU A 551 -10.01 25.89 -49.42
CA GLU A 551 -10.22 27.07 -50.27
C GLU A 551 -9.12 28.13 -50.05
N ASP A 552 -8.13 28.20 -50.95
CA ASP A 552 -7.52 29.44 -51.46
C ASP A 552 -6.22 29.16 -52.27
N GLU A 553 -6.35 28.48 -53.42
CA GLU A 553 -5.38 28.61 -54.52
C GLU A 553 -5.99 29.49 -55.63
N ASP A 554 -6.19 30.78 -55.35
CA ASP A 554 -6.38 31.78 -56.41
C ASP A 554 -5.03 32.46 -56.72
N ALA A 555 -4.55 32.17 -57.92
CA ALA A 555 -3.30 32.62 -58.50
C ALA A 555 -3.32 34.13 -58.80
N GLU A 556 -2.50 34.91 -58.09
CA GLU A 556 -2.07 36.23 -58.57
C GLU A 556 -0.81 36.09 -59.42
N VAL A 557 -1.03 36.17 -60.73
CA VAL A 557 -0.04 36.49 -61.75
C VAL A 557 0.15 38.02 -61.72
N GLU A 558 1.26 38.50 -61.18
CA GLU A 558 1.69 39.89 -61.37
C GLU A 558 2.76 39.98 -62.47
N ASP A 559 2.39 40.68 -63.55
CA ASP A 559 3.25 41.18 -64.61
C ASP A 559 4.07 42.39 -64.09
N GLU A 560 5.39 42.37 -64.31
CA GLU A 560 6.28 43.54 -64.14
C GLU A 560 6.38 44.34 -65.45
N ASP A 561 6.11 45.66 -65.38
CA ASP A 561 6.72 46.73 -66.22
C ASP A 561 6.71 48.08 -65.48
#